data_AF-A0A7X3DKJ6-F1
#
_entry.id   AF-A0A7X3DKJ6-F1
#
_cell.length_a   1.000
_cell.length_b   1.000
_cell.length_c   1.000
_cell.angle_alpha   90.00
_cell.angle_beta   90.00
_cell.angle_gamma   90.00
#
_symmetry.space_group_name_H-M   'P 1'
#
loop_
_entity.id
_entity.type
_entity.pdbx_description
1 polymer ?
#
loop_
_entity_poly.entity_id
_entity_poly.type
_entity_poly.pdbx_seq_one_letter_code
_entity_poly.pdbx_strand_id
1 'polypeptide(L)' 'MVELFSGYVADTAESAWMLDFSDEQAYLAWLEEMGEKSAFSSKVSPRAEDRVLTLSTCSYEFENARFVLHGVLRPEEE' A
#
# COMPACT_ATOMS: atom_id res chain seq x y z
N MET A 1 11.98 -0.22 -10.69
CA MET A 1 12.27 0.01 -9.25
C MET A 1 10.97 0.09 -8.45
N VAL A 2 10.95 -0.26 -7.16
CA VAL A 2 9.77 -0.10 -6.28
C VAL A 2 10.02 1.04 -5.30
N GLU A 3 9.13 2.03 -5.27
CA GLU A 3 9.22 3.18 -4.35
C GLU A 3 8.17 3.05 -3.25
N LEU A 4 8.59 2.76 -2.02
CA LEU A 4 7.68 2.53 -0.89
C LEU A 4 7.06 3.83 -0.38
N PHE A 5 5.75 3.82 -0.17
CA PHE A 5 5.01 4.95 0.38
C PHE A 5 4.28 4.63 1.69
N SER A 6 4.02 3.35 1.96
CA SER A 6 3.33 2.91 3.18
C SER A 6 3.86 1.58 3.71
N GLY A 7 3.80 1.41 5.03
CA GLY A 7 3.92 0.11 5.68
C GLY A 7 3.33 0.08 7.07
N TYR A 8 2.50 -0.92 7.35
CA TYR A 8 1.74 -1.00 8.60
C TYR A 8 1.30 -2.44 8.91
N VAL A 9 0.87 -2.64 10.15
CA VAL A 9 0.28 -3.92 10.60
C VAL A 9 -1.21 -3.87 10.31
N ALA A 10 -1.68 -4.84 9.53
CA ALA A 10 -3.07 -5.00 9.15
C ALA A 10 -3.65 -6.29 9.75
N ASP A 11 -4.94 -6.24 10.09
CA ASP A 11 -5.75 -7.47 10.23
C ASP A 11 -6.16 -7.96 8.83
N THR A 12 -6.39 -9.27 8.70
CA THR A 12 -7.00 -9.93 7.55
C THR A 12 -8.35 -9.35 7.10
N ALA A 13 -9.08 -8.67 7.98
CA ALA A 13 -10.34 -8.01 7.64
C ALA A 13 -10.18 -6.65 6.94
N GLU A 14 -8.96 -6.11 6.83
CA GLU A 14 -8.71 -4.79 6.28
C GLU A 14 -8.62 -4.75 4.75
N SER A 15 -8.83 -3.57 4.18
CA SER A 15 -8.78 -3.26 2.74
C SER A 15 -7.36 -3.24 2.14
N ALA A 16 -6.35 -3.74 2.86
CA ALA A 16 -4.94 -3.67 2.46
C ALA A 16 -4.62 -4.38 1.12
N TRP A 17 -5.48 -5.32 0.71
CA TRP A 17 -5.35 -6.14 -0.50
C TRP A 17 -6.40 -5.82 -1.58
N MET A 18 -7.00 -4.62 -1.55
CA MET A 18 -7.96 -4.21 -2.58
C MET A 18 -7.28 -4.14 -3.96
N LEU A 19 -7.83 -4.83 -4.95
CA LEU A 19 -7.32 -4.86 -6.33
C LEU A 19 -8.25 -4.16 -7.32
N ASP A 20 -9.55 -4.11 -7.01
CA ASP A 20 -10.59 -3.55 -7.86
C ASP A 20 -11.18 -2.30 -7.21
N PHE A 21 -11.31 -1.23 -8.00
CA PHE A 21 -11.85 0.06 -7.57
C PHE A 21 -12.98 0.47 -8.51
N SER A 22 -14.00 1.15 -7.97
CA SER A 22 -15.15 1.63 -8.77
C SER A 22 -14.74 2.67 -9.80
N ASP A 23 -13.77 3.51 -9.43
CA ASP A 23 -13.29 4.65 -10.19
C ASP A 23 -11.94 5.13 -9.64
N GLU A 24 -11.38 6.14 -10.31
CA GLU A 24 -10.12 6.76 -9.95
C GLU A 24 -10.12 7.43 -8.56
N GLN A 25 -11.26 8.00 -8.14
CA GLN A 25 -11.35 8.70 -6.85
C GLN A 25 -11.34 7.70 -5.70
N ALA A 26 -12.02 6.55 -5.86
CA ALA A 26 -11.95 5.44 -4.92
C ALA A 26 -10.52 4.91 -4.78
N TYR A 27 -9.78 4.80 -5.89
CA TYR A 27 -8.38 4.40 -5.85
C TYR A 27 -7.49 5.43 -5.13
N LEU A 28 -7.64 6.72 -5.43
CA LEU A 28 -6.88 7.79 -4.76
C LEU A 28 -7.17 7.86 -3.25
N ALA A 29 -8.43 7.72 -2.85
CA ALA A 29 -8.82 7.69 -1.44
C ALA A 29 -8.18 6.50 -0.71
N TRP A 30 -8.14 5.33 -1.37
CA TRP A 30 -7.45 4.16 -0.82
C TRP A 30 -5.94 4.41 -0.67
N LEU A 31 -5.28 5.00 -1.68
CA LEU A 31 -3.85 5.34 -1.61
C LEU A 31 -3.53 6.30 -0.45
N GLU A 32 -4.37 7.31 -0.24
CA GLU A 32 -4.26 8.25 0.89
C GLU A 32 -4.43 7.52 2.23
N GLU A 33 -5.47 6.70 2.38
CA GLU A 33 -5.71 5.91 3.59
C GLU A 33 -4.52 5.00 3.93
N MET A 34 -3.94 4.30 2.93
CA MET A 34 -2.77 3.46 3.15
C MET A 34 -1.57 4.29 3.62
N GLY A 35 -1.38 5.49 3.04
CA GLY A 35 -0.34 6.43 3.46
C GLY A 35 -0.51 6.90 4.90
N GLU A 36 -1.73 7.23 5.33
CA GLU A 36 -2.04 7.65 6.69
C GLU A 36 -1.80 6.54 7.74
N LYS A 37 -2.01 5.27 7.36
CA LYS A 37 -1.74 4.11 8.23
C LYS A 37 -0.24 3.84 8.43
N SER A 38 0.63 4.40 7.59
CA SER A 38 2.05 4.04 7.55
C SER A 38 2.77 4.32 8.87
N ALA A 39 3.55 3.34 9.33
CA ALA A 39 4.45 3.46 10.48
C ALA A 39 5.74 4.25 10.16
N PHE A 40 5.92 4.69 8.91
CA PHE A 40 7.05 5.53 8.49
C PHE A 40 6.61 6.66 7.55
N SER A 41 7.35 7.76 7.55
CA SER A 41 7.13 8.87 6.61
C SER A 41 7.84 8.61 5.28
N SER A 42 7.11 8.71 4.18
CA SER A 42 7.66 8.66 2.82
C SER A 42 7.56 10.00 2.12
N LYS A 43 8.44 10.25 1.14
CA LYS A 43 8.33 11.38 0.20
C LYS A 43 7.57 11.01 -1.07
N VAL A 44 7.24 9.74 -1.22
CA VAL A 44 6.53 9.21 -2.38
C VAL A 44 5.04 9.56 -2.23
N SER A 45 4.51 10.30 -3.20
CA SER A 45 3.08 10.60 -3.30
C SER A 45 2.52 9.87 -4.52
N PRO A 46 1.84 8.72 -4.34
CA PRO A 46 1.22 7.99 -5.44
C PRO A 46 0.16 8.84 -6.14
N ARG A 47 0.01 8.64 -7.46
CA ARG A 47 -1.00 9.28 -8.31
C ARG A 47 -1.93 8.22 -8.88
N ALA A 48 -3.08 8.65 -9.40
CA ALA A 48 -4.08 7.79 -10.02
C ALA A 48 -3.53 6.88 -11.14
N GLU A 49 -2.56 7.38 -11.91
CA GLU A 49 -1.90 6.65 -12.99
C GLU A 49 -0.83 5.65 -12.53
N ASP A 50 -0.42 5.72 -11.26
CA ASP A 50 0.64 4.88 -10.72
C ASP A 50 0.11 3.47 -10.41
N ARG A 51 0.89 2.45 -10.78
CA ARG A 51 0.61 1.05 -10.39
C ARG A 51 1.25 0.75 -9.05
N VAL A 52 0.49 0.21 -8.12
CA VAL A 52 0.96 -0.14 -6.78
C VAL A 52 1.19 -1.65 -6.65
N LEU A 53 2.30 -2.00 -6.00
CA LEU A 53 2.64 -3.33 -5.53
C LEU A 53 2.37 -3.41 -4.03
N THR A 54 1.59 -4.42 -3.64
CA THR A 54 1.38 -4.78 -2.23
C THR A 54 2.25 -5.99 -1.87
N LEU A 55 3.11 -5.82 -0.87
CA LEU A 55 3.91 -6.89 -0.28
C LEU A 55 3.33 -7.21 1.10
N SER A 56 3.03 -8.47 1.39
CA SER A 56 2.40 -8.87 2.65
C SER A 56 3.10 -10.07 3.25
N THR A 57 3.45 -9.98 4.54
CA THR A 57 4.03 -11.08 5.31
C THR A 57 3.20 -11.35 6.56
N CYS A 58 3.25 -12.58 7.05
CA CYS A 58 2.80 -12.89 8.41
C CYS A 58 3.60 -12.07 9.43
N SER A 59 2.91 -11.52 10.41
CA SER A 59 3.51 -10.93 11.60
C SER A 59 3.13 -11.72 12.85
N TYR A 60 3.99 -11.67 13.87
CA TYR A 60 3.76 -12.30 15.19
C TYR A 60 3.21 -11.31 16.22
N GLU A 61 2.85 -10.10 15.80
CA GLU A 61 2.37 -9.03 16.69
C GLU A 61 1.02 -9.40 17.34
N PHE A 62 0.15 -10.16 16.65
CA PHE A 62 -1.07 -10.77 17.18
C PHE A 62 -1.57 -11.90 16.25
N GLU A 63 -2.64 -12.61 16.65
CA GLU A 63 -3.22 -13.69 15.83
C GLU A 63 -3.72 -13.15 14.48
N ASN A 64 -3.27 -13.75 13.38
CA ASN A 64 -3.55 -13.32 12.00
C ASN A 64 -2.99 -11.94 11.57
N ALA A 65 -2.10 -11.33 12.37
CA ALA A 65 -1.43 -10.10 11.96
C ALA A 65 -0.67 -10.27 10.64
N ARG A 66 -0.74 -9.25 9.79
CA ARG A 66 0.04 -9.14 8.57
C ARG A 66 0.79 -7.82 8.58
N PHE A 67 2.10 -7.85 8.30
CA PHE A 67 2.80 -6.62 7.97
C PHE A 67 2.69 -6.41 6.47
N VAL A 68 2.14 -5.27 6.06
CA VAL A 68 1.89 -4.90 4.67
C VAL A 68 2.76 -3.72 4.29
N LEU A 69 3.33 -3.76 3.09
CA LEU A 69 4.05 -2.66 2.47
C LEU A 69 3.41 -2.35 1.12
N HIS A 70 3.23 -1.07 0.83
CA HIS A 70 2.78 -0.59 -0.47
C HIS A 70 3.86 0.25 -1.13
N GLY A 71 4.12 -0.03 -2.41
CA GLY A 71 5.09 0.73 -3.20
C GLY A 71 4.65 0.95 -4.63
N VAL A 72 5.01 2.08 -5.20
CA VAL A 72 4.78 2.41 -6.60
C VAL A 72 5.78 1.66 -7.48
N LEU A 73 5.28 0.99 -8.52
CA LEU A 73 6.09 0.37 -9.55
C LEU A 73 6.59 1.43 -10.53
N ARG A 74 7.89 1.68 -10.53
CA ARG A 74 8.57 2.50 -11.53
C ARG A 74 9.18 1.63 -12.62
N PRO A 75 9.08 2.03 -13.90
CA PRO A 75 9.82 1.37 -14.98
C PRO A 75 11.31 1.34 -14.65
N GLU A 76 12.02 0.32 -15.13
CA GLU A 76 13.49 0.36 -15.12
C GLU A 76 13.92 1.38 -16.19
N GLU A 77 14.80 2.30 -15.81
CA GLU A 77 15.49 3.15 -16.79
C GLU A 77 16.48 2.25 -17.54
N GLU A 78 16.44 2.25 -18.88
CA GLU A 78 17.41 1.56 -19.75
C GLU A 78 18.80 2.23 -19.71
#